data_AF-A0A1V2RLG6-F1
#
_entry.id   AF-A0A1V2RLG6-F1
#
_cell.length_a   1.000
_cell.length_b   1.000
_cell.length_c   1.000
_cell.angle_alpha   90.00
_cell.angle_beta   90.00
_cell.angle_gamma   90.00
#
_symmetry.space_group_name_H-M   'P 1'
#
loop_
_entity.id
_entity.type
_entity.pdbx_description
1 polymer ?
#
loop_
_entity_poly.entity_id
_entity_poly.type
_entity_poly.pdbx_seq_one_letter_code
_entity_poly.pdbx_strand_id
1 'polypeptide(L)'
;MTTCVSPPPSLRPRRPQRPRRLLGQNTDLRRSGVWSWTLPALATRLPDGRTVRTCPAAGVCSQACYARSGHYNFPAVLARHQANLAYVLDDLGGWQRQMAAELSHERFRGGWVRVHDAGDFFSDHYLAAWLRIIAFRPAVNFYCYTKEVARFRRLVEPAPPANFRWVYSFGGREDHLIRPEDRVADVFPDENAIHAAGWHSQDENDLLAVLGPAPVGIPANNIPQYRRRQGSRTFRQWQAELDARRSEGRRARTPPPGRLKDAL
;
A
#
# COMPACT_ATOMS: atom_id res chain seq x y z
N MET A 1 -2.58 -29.18 -53.19
CA MET A 1 -2.92 -27.80 -52.77
C MET A 1 -2.49 -27.64 -51.33
N THR A 2 -1.26 -27.16 -51.12
CA THR A 2 -0.69 -26.97 -49.78
C THR A 2 -1.17 -25.62 -49.26
N THR A 3 -2.03 -25.63 -48.25
CA THR A 3 -2.52 -24.41 -47.60
C THR A 3 -1.38 -23.79 -46.79
N CYS A 4 -0.84 -22.67 -47.29
CA CYS A 4 0.04 -21.82 -46.51
C CYS A 4 -0.75 -21.23 -45.33
N VAL A 5 -0.52 -21.76 -44.13
CA VAL A 5 -1.00 -21.16 -42.89
C VAL A 5 -0.12 -19.95 -42.60
N SER A 6 -0.67 -18.75 -42.78
CA SER A 6 -0.02 -17.51 -42.39
C SER A 6 0.27 -17.52 -40.89
N PRO A 7 1.46 -17.09 -40.45
CA PRO A 7 1.79 -17.01 -39.04
C PRO A 7 0.86 -16.00 -38.32
N PRO A 8 0.54 -16.23 -37.04
CA PRO A 8 -0.28 -15.30 -36.28
C PRO A 8 0.37 -13.91 -36.26
N PRO A 9 -0.43 -12.82 -36.32
CA PRO A 9 0.12 -11.47 -36.30
C PRO A 9 0.95 -11.28 -35.03
N SER A 10 2.24 -10.98 -35.20
CA SER A 10 3.12 -10.62 -34.10
C SER A 10 2.48 -9.47 -33.32
N LEU A 11 2.20 -9.68 -32.03
CA LEU A 11 1.67 -8.65 -31.15
C LEU A 11 2.73 -7.54 -31.06
N ARG A 12 2.55 -6.47 -31.85
CA ARG A 12 3.34 -5.25 -31.67
C ARG A 12 3.23 -4.86 -30.19
N PRO A 13 4.34 -4.60 -29.48
CA PRO A 13 4.26 -4.20 -28.08
C PRO A 13 3.37 -2.96 -28.00
N ARG A 14 2.25 -3.08 -27.27
CA ARG A 14 1.31 -1.96 -27.08
C ARG A 14 2.11 -0.82 -26.43
N ARG A 15 2.08 0.37 -27.03
CA ARG A 15 2.68 1.56 -26.40
C ARG A 15 2.06 1.72 -25.00
N PRO A 16 2.86 1.90 -23.94
CA PRO A 16 2.34 2.08 -22.60
C PRO A 16 1.36 3.25 -22.59
N GLN A 17 0.15 3.05 -22.04
CA GLN A 17 -0.78 4.15 -21.83
C GLN A 17 -0.23 5.05 -20.71
N ARG A 18 0.13 6.29 -21.07
CA ARG A 18 0.71 7.26 -20.14
C ARG A 18 -0.34 8.32 -19.78
N PRO A 19 -0.81 8.37 -18.52
CA PRO A 19 -1.70 9.44 -18.07
C PRO A 19 -1.04 10.81 -18.25
N ARG A 20 -1.78 11.84 -18.66
CA ARG A 20 -1.23 13.21 -18.83
C ARG A 20 -0.71 13.84 -17.52
N ARG A 21 -1.46 13.62 -16.45
CA ARG A 21 -1.14 14.02 -15.07
C ARG A 21 -1.03 12.75 -14.25
N LEU A 22 -0.11 12.68 -13.29
CA LEU A 22 0.07 11.53 -12.41
C LEU A 22 -0.54 11.78 -11.03
N LEU A 23 -0.26 12.92 -10.41
CA LEU A 23 -0.71 13.23 -9.05
C LEU A 23 -2.12 13.83 -9.04
N GLY A 24 -2.93 13.37 -8.09
CA GLY A 24 -4.29 13.85 -7.86
C GLY A 24 -4.53 14.19 -6.39
N GLN A 25 -5.80 14.44 -6.05
CA GLN A 25 -6.26 14.62 -4.67
C GLN A 25 -7.67 14.05 -4.58
N ASN A 26 -7.96 13.29 -3.53
CA ASN A 26 -9.34 13.03 -3.11
C ASN A 26 -9.81 14.19 -2.21
N THR A 27 -11.09 14.17 -1.81
CA THR A 27 -11.67 15.25 -1.00
C THR A 27 -10.91 15.50 0.30
N ASP A 28 -10.48 14.45 0.98
CA ASP A 28 -9.85 14.54 2.31
C ASP A 28 -8.42 15.07 2.21
N LEU A 29 -7.62 14.51 1.30
CA LEU A 29 -6.26 14.98 1.04
C LEU A 29 -6.24 16.41 0.49
N ARG A 30 -7.26 16.81 -0.28
CA ARG A 30 -7.40 18.19 -0.77
C ARG A 30 -7.58 19.19 0.38
N ARG A 31 -8.32 18.84 1.44
CA ARG A 31 -8.48 19.68 2.64
C ARG A 31 -7.15 19.92 3.36
N SER A 32 -6.27 18.92 3.33
CA SER A 32 -4.94 18.98 3.94
C SER A 32 -3.85 19.52 2.99
N GLY A 33 -4.21 19.94 1.77
CA GLY A 33 -3.23 20.38 0.77
C GLY A 33 -2.28 19.28 0.27
N VAL A 34 -2.62 18.02 0.49
CA VAL A 34 -1.80 16.85 0.14
C VAL A 34 -2.13 16.36 -1.26
N TRP A 35 -1.10 16.11 -2.07
CA TRP A 35 -1.20 15.41 -3.34
C TRP A 35 -1.01 13.90 -3.14
N SER A 36 -1.58 13.08 -4.02
CA SER A 36 -1.40 11.64 -3.93
C SER A 36 -1.16 10.97 -5.27
N TRP A 37 -0.40 9.88 -5.19
CA TRP A 37 -0.34 8.85 -6.22
C TRP A 37 -1.20 7.66 -5.78
N THR A 38 -1.85 7.00 -6.75
CA THR A 38 -2.80 5.92 -6.47
C THR A 38 -2.61 4.74 -7.41
N LEU A 39 -2.75 3.55 -6.84
CA LEU A 39 -2.76 2.27 -7.51
C LEU A 39 -4.03 1.49 -7.11
N PRO A 40 -4.42 0.45 -7.84
CA PRO A 40 -5.47 -0.45 -7.40
C PRO A 40 -5.09 -1.07 -6.06
N ALA A 41 -6.00 -1.15 -5.10
CA ALA A 41 -5.72 -1.75 -3.81
C ALA A 41 -5.74 -3.30 -3.88
N LEU A 42 -4.89 -3.93 -3.06
CA LEU A 42 -4.72 -5.39 -2.92
C LEU A 42 -4.21 -6.09 -4.19
N ALA A 43 -5.05 -6.16 -5.22
CA ALA A 43 -4.75 -6.77 -6.51
C ALA A 43 -5.75 -6.28 -7.57
N THR A 44 -5.35 -6.31 -8.84
CA THR A 44 -6.23 -6.05 -9.98
C THR A 44 -5.91 -6.96 -11.15
N ARG A 45 -6.89 -7.19 -12.02
CA ARG A 45 -6.67 -7.70 -13.37
C ARG A 45 -6.59 -6.51 -14.33
N LEU A 46 -5.52 -6.41 -15.10
CA LEU A 46 -5.33 -5.38 -16.12
C LEU A 46 -6.09 -5.75 -17.41
N PRO A 47 -6.38 -4.77 -18.30
CA PRO A 47 -7.09 -5.03 -19.56
C PRO A 47 -6.39 -6.01 -20.51
N ASP A 48 -5.08 -6.22 -20.35
CA ASP A 48 -4.29 -7.20 -21.11
C ASP A 48 -4.31 -8.62 -20.49
N GLY A 49 -5.06 -8.82 -19.40
CA GLY A 49 -5.23 -10.10 -18.75
C GLY A 49 -4.28 -10.35 -17.58
N ARG A 50 -3.20 -9.57 -17.39
CA ARG A 50 -2.28 -9.74 -16.25
C ARG A 50 -3.01 -9.50 -14.93
N THR A 51 -2.77 -10.37 -13.94
CA THR A 51 -3.23 -10.14 -12.57
C THR A 51 -2.05 -9.73 -11.71
N VAL A 52 -2.14 -8.56 -11.09
CA VAL A 52 -1.04 -7.94 -10.36
C VAL A 52 -1.48 -7.68 -8.94
N ARG A 53 -0.64 -8.11 -7.99
CA ARG A 53 -0.81 -7.87 -6.57
C ARG A 53 -0.06 -6.61 -6.17
N THR A 54 -0.80 -5.61 -5.71
CA THR A 54 -0.27 -4.28 -5.36
C THR A 54 -0.03 -4.10 -3.87
N CYS A 55 -0.56 -4.99 -3.02
CA CYS A 55 -0.27 -5.01 -1.58
C CYS A 55 0.30 -6.38 -1.16
N PRO A 56 1.60 -6.63 -1.38
CA PRO A 56 2.25 -7.87 -0.97
C PRO A 56 2.23 -8.19 0.52
N ALA A 57 2.03 -7.24 1.43
CA ALA A 57 2.01 -7.48 2.86
C ALA A 57 0.59 -7.43 3.44
N ALA A 58 -0.45 -7.32 2.59
CA ALA A 58 -1.83 -7.26 3.05
C ALA A 58 -2.23 -8.49 3.89
N GLY A 59 -2.67 -8.24 5.12
CA GLY A 59 -3.21 -9.22 6.06
C GLY A 59 -4.73 -9.08 6.16
N VAL A 60 -5.25 -8.92 7.38
CA VAL A 60 -6.67 -8.63 7.65
C VAL A 60 -7.18 -7.39 6.94
N CYS A 61 -6.31 -6.42 6.64
CA CYS A 61 -6.68 -5.23 5.88
C CYS A 61 -7.28 -5.57 4.50
N SER A 62 -6.94 -6.72 3.91
CA SER A 62 -7.53 -7.18 2.63
C SER A 62 -9.04 -7.44 2.71
N GLN A 63 -9.57 -7.68 3.92
CA GLN A 63 -10.97 -8.00 4.20
C GLN A 63 -11.84 -6.75 4.45
N ALA A 64 -11.21 -5.61 4.72
CA ALA A 64 -11.86 -4.35 5.12
C ALA A 64 -11.18 -3.11 4.51
N CYS A 65 -10.60 -3.24 3.31
CA CYS A 65 -9.89 -2.15 2.65
C CYS A 65 -10.87 -1.11 2.06
N TYR A 66 -10.85 0.13 2.57
CA TYR A 66 -11.71 1.21 2.09
C TYR A 66 -11.54 1.46 0.58
N ALA A 67 -10.31 1.36 0.07
CA ALA A 67 -9.98 1.53 -1.35
C ALA A 67 -10.45 0.38 -2.26
N ARG A 68 -11.24 -0.56 -1.74
CA ARG A 68 -11.97 -1.59 -2.50
C ARG A 68 -13.49 -1.41 -2.42
N SER A 69 -13.93 -0.23 -2.03
CA SER A 69 -15.35 0.12 -1.83
C SER A 69 -15.67 1.52 -2.33
N GLY A 70 -16.96 1.83 -2.47
CA GLY A 70 -17.45 3.16 -2.82
C GLY A 70 -16.84 3.70 -4.12
N HIS A 71 -16.41 4.95 -4.11
CA HIS A 71 -15.85 5.67 -5.26
C HIS A 71 -14.67 4.96 -5.93
N TYR A 72 -13.88 4.17 -5.21
CA TYR A 72 -12.75 3.43 -5.78
C TYR A 72 -13.18 2.36 -6.79
N ASN A 73 -14.43 1.90 -6.71
CA ASN A 73 -14.99 0.92 -7.65
C ASN A 73 -15.67 1.57 -8.86
N PHE A 74 -15.73 2.91 -8.95
CA PHE A 74 -16.32 3.57 -10.10
C PHE A 74 -15.49 3.25 -11.34
N PRO A 75 -16.09 2.86 -12.48
CA PRO A 75 -15.34 2.35 -13.63
C PRO A 75 -14.22 3.28 -14.10
N ALA A 76 -14.46 4.59 -14.13
CA ALA A 76 -13.46 5.59 -14.50
C ALA A 76 -12.30 5.69 -13.50
N VAL A 77 -12.59 5.58 -12.20
CA VAL A 77 -11.58 5.60 -11.12
C VAL A 77 -10.73 4.34 -11.17
N LEU A 78 -11.37 3.17 -11.28
CA LEU A 78 -10.67 1.89 -11.42
C LEU A 78 -9.81 1.86 -12.68
N ALA A 79 -10.35 2.27 -13.83
CA ALA A 79 -9.59 2.34 -15.09
C ALA A 79 -8.38 3.28 -14.96
N ARG A 80 -8.53 4.39 -14.25
CA ARG A 80 -7.41 5.31 -13.95
C ARG A 80 -6.34 4.64 -13.09
N HIS A 81 -6.72 3.92 -12.04
CA HIS A 81 -5.76 3.21 -11.18
C HIS A 81 -5.05 2.09 -11.95
N GLN A 82 -5.78 1.35 -12.79
CA GLN A 82 -5.21 0.32 -13.66
C GLN A 82 -4.23 0.92 -14.68
N ALA A 83 -4.54 2.07 -15.28
CA ALA A 83 -3.64 2.78 -16.19
C ALA A 83 -2.36 3.25 -15.47
N ASN A 84 -2.48 3.76 -14.24
CA ASN A 84 -1.33 4.11 -13.40
C ASN A 84 -0.44 2.89 -13.15
N LEU A 85 -1.04 1.76 -12.76
CA LEU A 85 -0.30 0.52 -12.51
C LEU A 85 0.36 -0.03 -13.77
N ALA A 86 -0.37 -0.07 -14.88
CA ALA A 86 0.17 -0.50 -16.18
C ALA A 86 1.37 0.36 -16.60
N TYR A 87 1.30 1.68 -16.39
CA TYR A 87 2.43 2.55 -16.72
C TYR A 87 3.69 2.20 -15.91
N VAL A 88 3.56 1.97 -14.60
CA VAL A 88 4.70 1.57 -13.75
C VAL A 88 5.27 0.22 -14.19
N LEU A 89 4.42 -0.73 -14.56
CA LEU A 89 4.84 -2.08 -14.96
C LEU A 89 5.49 -2.10 -16.35
N ASP A 90 4.94 -1.33 -17.29
CA ASP A 90 5.32 -1.40 -18.71
C ASP A 90 6.45 -0.42 -19.03
N ASP A 91 6.60 0.67 -18.27
CA ASP A 91 7.65 1.67 -18.46
C ASP A 91 7.96 2.42 -17.15
N LEU A 92 8.55 1.69 -16.19
CA LEU A 92 8.99 2.25 -14.90
C LEU A 92 9.89 3.49 -15.08
N GLY A 93 10.81 3.45 -16.05
CA GLY A 93 11.73 4.56 -16.32
C GLY A 93 11.02 5.80 -16.85
N GLY A 94 10.06 5.63 -17.76
CA GLY A 94 9.22 6.72 -18.24
C GLY A 94 8.35 7.28 -17.15
N TRP A 95 7.69 6.43 -16.36
CA TRP A 95 6.89 6.86 -15.21
C TRP A 95 7.75 7.67 -14.22
N GLN A 96 8.96 7.20 -13.90
CA GLN A 96 9.88 7.89 -13.00
C GLN A 96 10.23 9.30 -13.52
N ARG A 97 10.56 9.41 -14.81
CA ARG A 97 10.86 10.71 -15.45
C ARG A 97 9.65 11.64 -15.44
N GLN A 98 8.47 11.13 -15.77
CA GLN A 98 7.25 11.94 -15.80
C GLN A 98 6.84 12.40 -14.39
N MET A 99 6.93 11.52 -13.39
CA MET A 99 6.65 11.87 -11.99
C MET A 99 7.62 12.94 -11.49
N ALA A 100 8.93 12.76 -11.75
CA ALA A 100 9.92 13.77 -11.41
C ALA A 100 9.64 15.11 -12.12
N ALA A 101 9.31 15.10 -13.41
CA ALA A 101 8.98 16.33 -14.16
C ALA A 101 7.71 17.01 -13.65
N GLU A 102 6.67 16.25 -13.29
CA GLU A 102 5.48 16.83 -12.67
C GLU A 102 5.81 17.51 -11.34
N LEU A 103 6.60 16.84 -10.50
CA LEU A 103 7.02 17.34 -9.18
C LEU A 103 7.99 18.54 -9.21
N SER A 104 8.53 18.94 -10.37
CA SER A 104 9.34 20.17 -10.46
C SER A 104 8.50 21.44 -10.58
N HIS A 105 7.18 21.32 -10.74
CA HIS A 105 6.30 22.47 -10.84
C HIS A 105 6.18 23.20 -9.48
N GLU A 106 6.17 24.54 -9.49
CA GLU A 106 6.21 25.40 -8.29
C GLU A 106 5.14 25.07 -7.24
N ARG A 107 3.92 24.72 -7.69
CA ARG A 107 2.82 24.25 -6.82
C ARG A 107 3.16 23.10 -5.85
N PHE A 108 4.24 22.35 -6.10
CA PHE A 108 4.68 21.26 -5.23
C PHE A 108 5.77 21.70 -4.24
N ARG A 109 6.38 22.86 -4.43
CA ARG A 109 7.44 23.38 -3.57
C ARG A 109 6.90 23.63 -2.16
N GLY A 110 7.53 23.04 -1.16
CA GLY A 110 7.08 23.01 0.23
C GLY A 110 5.84 22.13 0.49
N GLY A 111 5.23 21.57 -0.57
CA GLY A 111 4.02 20.76 -0.49
C GLY A 111 4.27 19.33 -0.04
N TRP A 112 3.17 18.59 0.14
CA TRP A 112 3.18 17.21 0.61
C TRP A 112 2.61 16.25 -0.43
N VAL A 113 3.26 15.10 -0.59
CA VAL A 113 2.82 13.99 -1.43
C VAL A 113 2.69 12.72 -0.60
N ARG A 114 1.46 12.20 -0.53
CA ARG A 114 1.21 10.84 -0.08
C ARG A 114 1.52 9.87 -1.21
N VAL A 115 2.54 9.04 -1.02
CA VAL A 115 3.06 8.13 -2.06
C VAL A 115 1.99 7.13 -2.53
N HIS A 116 1.11 6.68 -1.64
CA HIS A 116 -0.04 5.83 -1.99
C HIS A 116 -1.30 6.25 -1.25
N ASP A 117 -2.31 6.72 -1.99
CA ASP A 117 -3.70 6.77 -1.51
C ASP A 117 -4.36 5.39 -1.53
N ALA A 118 -3.94 4.52 -2.46
CA ALA A 118 -4.33 3.12 -2.51
C ALA A 118 -3.20 2.27 -3.12
N GLY A 119 -3.21 0.98 -2.82
CA GLY A 119 -2.07 0.09 -3.10
C GLY A 119 -0.95 0.23 -2.06
N ASP A 120 0.15 -0.46 -2.28
CA ASP A 120 1.39 -0.34 -1.49
C ASP A 120 2.60 -0.54 -2.42
N PHE A 121 3.81 -0.55 -1.88
CA PHE A 121 5.01 -0.91 -2.64
C PHE A 121 4.93 -2.39 -3.03
N PHE A 122 4.83 -2.68 -4.33
CA PHE A 122 4.67 -4.06 -4.80
C PHE A 122 5.95 -4.73 -5.31
N SER A 123 7.04 -3.97 -5.44
CA SER A 123 8.35 -4.49 -5.84
C SER A 123 9.48 -3.60 -5.34
N ASP A 124 10.68 -4.18 -5.20
CA ASP A 124 11.90 -3.46 -4.82
C ASP A 124 12.27 -2.41 -5.88
N HIS A 125 12.09 -2.71 -7.17
CA HIS A 125 12.33 -1.76 -8.25
C HIS A 125 11.40 -0.54 -8.19
N TYR A 126 10.13 -0.75 -7.83
CA TYR A 126 9.16 0.34 -7.70
C TYR A 126 9.46 1.24 -6.50
N LEU A 127 9.81 0.65 -5.35
CA LEU A 127 10.27 1.43 -4.19
C LEU A 127 11.56 2.21 -4.50
N ALA A 128 12.54 1.57 -5.13
CA ALA A 128 13.78 2.23 -5.52
C ALA A 128 13.54 3.40 -6.48
N ALA A 129 12.58 3.29 -7.40
CA ALA A 129 12.21 4.40 -8.29
C ALA A 129 11.61 5.58 -7.51
N TRP A 130 10.75 5.31 -6.51
CA TRP A 130 10.25 6.34 -5.59
C TRP A 130 11.37 7.01 -4.80
N LEU A 131 12.30 6.25 -4.23
CA LEU A 131 13.44 6.82 -3.48
C LEU A 131 14.29 7.75 -4.34
N ARG A 132 14.50 7.41 -5.62
CA ARG A 132 15.16 8.32 -6.57
C ARG A 132 14.36 9.60 -6.79
N ILE A 133 13.05 9.50 -7.05
CA ILE A 133 12.17 10.67 -7.24
C ILE A 133 12.26 11.61 -6.04
N ILE A 134 12.16 11.04 -4.84
CA ILE A 134 12.20 11.76 -3.56
C ILE A 134 13.55 12.50 -3.41
N ALA A 135 14.66 11.80 -3.63
CA ALA A 135 16.00 12.37 -3.54
C ALA A 135 16.23 13.50 -4.58
N PHE A 136 15.69 13.39 -5.79
CA PHE A 136 15.78 14.42 -6.83
C PHE A 136 14.80 15.59 -6.63
N ARG A 137 13.93 15.54 -5.62
CA ARG A 137 12.92 16.55 -5.32
C ARG A 137 12.97 16.98 -3.85
N PRO A 138 14.11 17.51 -3.37
CA PRO A 138 14.30 17.85 -1.95
C PRO A 138 13.37 18.98 -1.46
N ALA A 139 12.81 19.78 -2.36
CA ALA A 139 11.87 20.84 -2.02
C ALA A 139 10.42 20.36 -1.86
N VAL A 140 10.14 19.06 -2.01
CA VAL A 140 8.82 18.45 -1.82
C VAL A 140 8.91 17.44 -0.69
N ASN A 141 7.91 17.40 0.19
CA ASN A 141 7.82 16.44 1.28
C ASN A 141 7.01 15.22 0.86
N PHE A 142 7.45 14.03 1.24
CA PHE A 142 6.79 12.77 0.90
C PHE A 142 6.46 11.99 2.16
N TYR A 143 5.32 11.30 2.14
CA TYR A 143 5.02 10.33 3.17
C TYR A 143 4.19 9.14 2.70
N CYS A 144 4.23 8.06 3.47
CA CYS A 144 3.39 6.91 3.24
C CYS A 144 3.01 6.17 4.52
N TYR A 145 1.86 5.51 4.47
CA TYR A 145 1.58 4.34 5.28
C TYR A 145 2.05 3.12 4.50
N THR A 146 2.68 2.15 5.16
CA THR A 146 3.05 0.89 4.50
C THR A 146 2.94 -0.29 5.45
N LYS A 147 2.66 -1.46 4.86
CA LYS A 147 2.74 -2.77 5.53
C LYS A 147 3.98 -3.57 5.11
N GLU A 148 4.78 -3.04 4.19
CA GLU A 148 5.95 -3.72 3.62
C GLU A 148 7.20 -3.55 4.50
N VAL A 149 7.09 -3.98 5.77
CA VAL A 149 8.09 -3.76 6.81
C VAL A 149 9.44 -4.32 6.39
N ALA A 150 9.50 -5.57 5.93
CA ALA A 150 10.75 -6.19 5.51
C ALA A 150 11.43 -5.43 4.35
N ARG A 151 10.64 -4.85 3.45
CA ARG A 151 11.18 -4.08 2.32
C ARG A 151 11.75 -2.74 2.78
N PHE A 152 11.07 -2.03 3.68
CA PHE A 152 11.54 -0.75 4.20
C PHE A 152 12.80 -0.90 5.06
N ARG A 153 12.87 -1.93 5.90
CA ARG A 153 14.07 -2.28 6.66
C ARG A 153 15.30 -2.46 5.77
N ARG A 154 15.11 -3.09 4.60
CA ARG A 154 16.19 -3.35 3.64
C ARG A 154 16.57 -2.15 2.79
N LEU A 155 15.58 -1.37 2.33
CA LEU A 155 15.77 -0.40 1.24
C LEU A 155 15.59 1.06 1.62
N VAL A 156 15.00 1.36 2.77
CA VAL A 156 14.70 2.75 3.20
C VAL A 156 15.50 3.10 4.46
N GLU A 157 15.34 2.31 5.53
CA GLU A 157 15.94 2.59 6.84
C GLU A 157 17.46 2.77 6.86
N PRO A 158 18.27 2.06 6.04
CA PRO A 158 19.71 2.25 6.07
C PRO A 158 20.16 3.66 5.65
N ALA A 159 19.37 4.35 4.80
CA ALA A 159 19.70 5.67 4.29
C ALA A 159 18.43 6.41 3.83
N PRO A 160 17.56 6.85 4.76
CA PRO A 160 16.29 7.45 4.41
C PRO A 160 16.50 8.86 3.82
N PRO A 161 15.83 9.24 2.72
CA PRO A 161 15.83 10.62 2.25
C PRO A 161 15.26 11.57 3.31
N ALA A 162 15.89 12.72 3.52
CA ALA A 162 15.50 13.67 4.58
C ALA A 162 14.08 14.23 4.42
N ASN A 163 13.56 14.28 3.20
CA ASN A 163 12.21 14.73 2.85
C ASN A 163 11.20 13.58 2.74
N PHE A 164 11.51 12.40 3.29
CA PHE A 164 10.62 11.24 3.30
C PHE A 164 10.32 10.76 4.72
N ARG A 165 9.03 10.66 5.03
CA ARG A 165 8.54 10.12 6.30
C ARG A 165 7.66 8.91 6.05
N TRP A 166 7.62 7.96 6.96
CA TRP A 166 6.70 6.83 6.85
C TRP A 166 6.17 6.40 8.20
N VAL A 167 5.09 5.65 8.16
CA VAL A 167 4.48 5.01 9.32
C VAL A 167 4.15 3.57 8.97
N TYR A 168 4.56 2.64 9.84
CA TYR A 168 4.19 1.23 9.68
C TYR A 168 2.75 1.04 10.14
N SER A 169 1.89 0.54 9.26
CA SER A 169 0.48 0.36 9.56
C SER A 169 0.17 -1.09 9.89
N PHE A 170 -0.32 -1.37 11.10
CA PHE A 170 -0.76 -2.70 11.52
C PHE A 170 -1.90 -3.26 10.65
N GLY A 171 -2.11 -4.57 10.74
CA GLY A 171 -3.07 -5.32 9.93
C GLY A 171 -2.45 -6.00 8.70
N GLY A 172 -1.11 -6.13 8.68
CA GLY A 172 -0.33 -6.77 7.63
C GLY A 172 0.22 -8.13 8.05
N ARG A 173 0.74 -8.89 7.09
CA ARG A 173 1.36 -10.21 7.35
C ARG A 173 2.72 -10.11 8.04
N GLU A 174 3.28 -8.91 8.08
CA GLU A 174 4.61 -8.59 8.60
C GLU A 174 4.55 -7.80 9.92
N ASP A 175 3.40 -7.78 10.60
CA ASP A 175 3.22 -7.06 11.88
C ASP A 175 4.23 -7.51 12.95
N HIS A 176 4.72 -8.76 12.88
CA HIS A 176 5.75 -9.31 13.77
C HIS A 176 7.15 -8.71 13.56
N LEU A 177 7.38 -7.96 12.47
CA LEU A 177 8.64 -7.26 12.19
C LEU A 177 8.64 -5.80 12.69
N ILE A 178 7.51 -5.31 13.19
CA ILE A 178 7.36 -3.96 13.74
C ILE A 178 7.97 -3.95 15.15
N ARG A 179 8.86 -2.99 15.39
CA ARG A 179 9.61 -2.79 16.64
C ARG A 179 8.94 -1.72 17.51
N PRO A 180 9.12 -1.74 18.84
CA PRO A 180 8.52 -0.75 19.75
C PRO A 180 8.86 0.71 19.43
N GLU A 181 10.07 0.97 18.93
CA GLU A 181 10.57 2.30 18.58
C GLU A 181 10.06 2.83 17.23
N ASP A 182 9.39 1.98 16.43
CA ASP A 182 8.89 2.42 15.15
C ASP A 182 7.71 3.39 15.30
N ARG A 183 7.61 4.31 14.35
CA ARG A 183 6.37 5.05 14.17
C ARG A 183 5.31 4.13 13.58
N VAL A 184 4.21 3.95 14.31
CA VAL A 184 3.13 3.01 13.96
C VAL A 184 1.77 3.69 13.81
N ALA A 185 0.93 3.07 12.98
CA ALA A 185 -0.49 3.37 12.85
C ALA A 185 -1.34 2.10 12.97
N ASP A 186 -2.52 2.20 13.55
CA ASP A 186 -3.50 1.11 13.61
C ASP A 186 -4.90 1.63 13.26
N VAL A 187 -5.75 0.75 12.74
CA VAL A 187 -7.12 1.08 12.38
C VAL A 187 -8.04 0.65 13.52
N PHE A 188 -8.68 1.62 14.16
CA PHE A 188 -9.59 1.44 15.29
C PHE A 188 -11.05 1.39 14.82
N PRO A 189 -11.97 0.80 15.61
CA PRO A 189 -13.40 0.79 15.27
C PRO A 189 -14.01 2.20 15.14
N ASP A 190 -13.53 3.15 15.96
CA ASP A 190 -13.97 4.55 16.02
C ASP A 190 -12.98 5.41 16.82
N GLU A 191 -13.26 6.73 16.89
CA GLU A 191 -12.48 7.73 17.64
C GLU A 191 -12.44 7.45 19.15
N ASN A 192 -13.54 7.00 19.74
CA ASN A 192 -13.59 6.70 21.17
C ASN A 192 -12.60 5.59 21.53
N ALA A 193 -12.49 4.56 20.69
CA ALA A 193 -11.53 3.49 20.87
C ALA A 193 -10.06 3.96 20.74
N ILE A 194 -9.79 4.96 19.88
CA ILE A 194 -8.46 5.59 19.76
C ILE A 194 -8.11 6.28 21.09
N HIS A 195 -9.00 7.13 21.59
CA HIS A 195 -8.79 7.86 22.83
C HIS A 195 -8.66 6.94 24.05
N ALA A 196 -9.51 5.92 24.15
CA ALA A 196 -9.48 4.94 25.24
C ALA A 196 -8.17 4.14 25.26
N ALA A 197 -7.53 3.92 24.10
CA ALA A 197 -6.24 3.26 24.02
C ALA A 197 -5.04 4.20 24.30
N GLY A 198 -5.27 5.51 24.45
CA GLY A 198 -4.21 6.51 24.57
C GLY A 198 -3.46 6.77 23.26
N TRP A 199 -4.10 6.52 22.11
CA TRP A 199 -3.54 6.77 20.78
C TRP A 199 -3.99 8.13 20.26
N HIS A 200 -3.35 8.61 19.19
CA HIS A 200 -3.62 9.94 18.64
C HIS A 200 -4.26 9.84 17.26
N SER A 201 -5.48 10.36 17.12
CA SER A 201 -6.20 10.32 15.84
C SER A 201 -5.53 11.20 14.79
N GLN A 202 -5.53 10.73 13.55
CA GLN A 202 -5.13 11.51 12.38
C GLN A 202 -6.30 12.09 11.58
N ASP A 203 -7.56 11.85 11.98
CA ASP A 203 -8.74 12.09 11.13
C ASP A 203 -8.89 13.54 10.65
N GLU A 204 -8.52 14.51 11.50
CA GLU A 204 -8.56 15.93 11.16
C GLU A 204 -7.60 16.30 10.02
N ASN A 205 -6.44 15.65 9.95
CA ASN A 205 -5.41 15.92 8.94
C ASN A 205 -4.48 14.71 8.77
N ASP A 206 -4.45 14.13 7.57
CA ASP A 206 -3.65 12.92 7.26
C ASP A 206 -2.14 13.12 7.50
N LEU A 207 -1.64 14.37 7.55
CA LEU A 207 -0.25 14.66 7.91
C LEU A 207 0.07 14.38 9.38
N LEU A 208 -0.92 14.32 10.27
CA LEU A 208 -0.74 13.90 11.66
C LEU A 208 -0.16 12.50 11.76
N ALA A 209 -0.34 11.68 10.73
CA ALA A 209 0.26 10.36 10.67
C ALA A 209 1.79 10.37 10.61
N VAL A 210 2.44 11.49 10.25
CA VAL A 210 3.92 11.62 10.21
C VAL A 210 4.47 12.86 10.89
N LEU A 211 3.62 13.84 11.20
CA LEU A 211 3.98 15.08 11.90
C LEU A 211 3.41 15.16 13.32
N GLY A 212 2.32 14.44 13.59
CA GLY A 212 1.66 14.42 14.89
C GLY A 212 2.33 13.48 15.90
N PRO A 213 1.79 13.43 17.13
CA PRO A 213 2.22 12.46 18.13
C PRO A 213 1.99 11.02 17.66
N ALA A 214 2.72 10.07 18.27
CA ALA A 214 2.62 8.65 17.99
C ALA A 214 2.41 7.88 19.31
N PRO A 215 1.69 6.74 19.30
CA PRO A 215 1.21 5.99 18.13
C PRO A 215 -0.07 6.59 17.49
N VAL A 216 -0.26 6.34 16.19
CA VAL A 216 -1.32 6.97 15.37
C VAL A 216 -2.56 6.08 15.27
N GLY A 217 -3.72 6.60 15.65
CA GLY A 217 -5.01 5.95 15.45
C GLY A 217 -5.68 6.41 14.15
N ILE A 218 -6.24 5.47 13.40
CA ILE A 218 -7.05 5.76 12.21
C ILE A 218 -8.46 5.24 12.48
N PRO A 219 -9.51 6.08 12.50
CA PRO A 219 -10.87 5.59 12.66
C PRO A 219 -11.28 4.77 11.43
N ALA A 220 -12.00 3.67 11.64
CA ALA A 220 -12.50 2.86 10.54
C ALA A 220 -13.47 3.68 9.67
N ASN A 221 -13.24 3.63 8.36
CA ASN A 221 -14.15 4.23 7.38
C ASN A 221 -15.58 3.72 7.59
N ASN A 222 -16.58 4.59 7.39
CA ASN A 222 -17.99 4.25 7.62
C ASN A 222 -18.56 3.35 6.50
N ILE A 223 -18.09 2.11 6.44
CA ILE A 223 -18.49 1.09 5.48
C ILE A 223 -19.11 -0.07 6.27
N PRO A 224 -20.45 -0.20 6.32
CA PRO A 224 -21.14 -1.07 7.28
C PRO A 224 -20.65 -2.52 7.28
N GLN A 225 -20.45 -3.12 6.10
CA GLN A 225 -19.96 -4.48 5.98
C GLN A 225 -18.52 -4.66 6.50
N TYR A 226 -17.68 -3.62 6.42
CA TYR A 226 -16.31 -3.68 6.93
C TYR A 226 -16.27 -3.45 8.44
N ARG A 227 -17.08 -2.50 8.96
CA ARG A 227 -17.25 -2.31 10.41
C ARG A 227 -17.78 -3.58 11.08
N ARG A 228 -18.76 -4.26 10.48
CA ARG A 228 -19.24 -5.57 10.99
C ARG A 228 -18.15 -6.65 10.99
N ARG A 229 -17.30 -6.69 9.97
CA ARG A 229 -16.18 -7.66 9.91
C ARG A 229 -15.11 -7.36 10.94
N GLN A 230 -14.76 -6.09 11.11
CA GLN A 230 -13.78 -5.65 12.10
C GLN A 230 -14.29 -5.88 13.53
N GLY A 231 -15.55 -5.53 13.80
CA GLY A 231 -16.12 -5.57 15.15
C GLY A 231 -15.47 -4.52 16.06
N SER A 232 -15.22 -4.87 17.31
CA SER A 232 -14.55 -4.02 18.31
C SER A 232 -13.03 -4.04 18.25
N ARG A 233 -12.45 -4.80 17.31
CA ARG A 233 -11.00 -5.00 17.24
C ARG A 233 -10.32 -3.88 16.48
N THR A 234 -9.09 -3.59 16.85
CA THR A 234 -8.17 -2.89 15.94
C THR A 234 -7.68 -3.84 14.84
N PHE A 235 -7.08 -3.30 13.77
CA PHE A 235 -6.47 -4.15 12.75
C PHE A 235 -5.29 -4.95 13.30
N ARG A 236 -4.49 -4.38 14.22
CA ARG A 236 -3.44 -5.11 14.95
C ARG A 236 -4.01 -6.31 15.70
N GLN A 237 -5.06 -6.10 16.48
CA GLN A 237 -5.70 -7.18 17.26
C GLN A 237 -6.26 -8.26 16.34
N TRP A 238 -6.98 -7.86 15.28
CA TRP A 238 -7.56 -8.80 14.33
C TRP A 238 -6.48 -9.61 13.60
N GLN A 239 -5.36 -8.99 13.23
CA GLN A 239 -4.24 -9.68 12.61
C GLN A 239 -3.57 -10.69 13.57
N ALA A 240 -3.34 -10.28 14.81
CA ALA A 240 -2.78 -11.15 15.84
C ALA A 240 -3.67 -12.39 16.10
N GLU A 241 -4.99 -12.21 16.17
CA GLU A 241 -5.95 -13.32 16.29
C GLU A 241 -5.86 -14.29 15.10
N LEU A 242 -5.75 -13.75 13.87
CA LEU A 242 -5.64 -14.57 12.66
C LEU A 242 -4.34 -15.38 12.64
N ASP A 243 -3.22 -14.78 13.05
CA ASP A 243 -1.93 -15.44 13.05
C ASP A 243 -1.80 -16.47 14.18
N ALA A 244 -2.42 -16.22 15.34
CA ALA A 244 -2.55 -17.21 16.41
C ALA A 244 -3.30 -18.46 15.91
N ARG A 245 -4.47 -18.28 15.30
CA ARG A 245 -5.27 -19.40 14.73
C ARG A 245 -4.52 -20.19 13.67
N ARG A 246 -3.74 -19.51 12.81
CA ARG A 246 -2.89 -20.17 11.80
C ARG A 246 -1.78 -20.99 12.44
N SER A 247 -1.18 -20.46 13.50
CA SER A 247 -0.09 -21.12 14.23
C SER A 247 -0.59 -22.39 14.93
N GLU A 248 -1.75 -22.31 15.58
CA GLU A 248 -2.44 -23.47 16.18
C GLU A 248 -2.81 -24.52 15.12
N GLY A 249 -3.43 -24.10 14.01
CA GLY A 249 -3.78 -25.02 12.92
C GLY A 249 -2.56 -25.68 12.27
N ARG A 250 -1.41 -25.00 12.23
CA ARG A 250 -0.14 -25.59 11.75
C ARG A 250 0.37 -26.63 12.74
N ARG A 251 0.38 -26.33 14.05
CA ARG A 251 0.79 -27.26 15.11
C ARG A 251 -0.07 -28.52 15.12
N ALA A 252 -1.40 -28.38 14.96
CA ALA A 252 -2.33 -29.50 14.92
C ALA A 252 -2.14 -30.43 13.69
N ARG A 253 -1.53 -29.93 12.61
CA ARG A 253 -1.25 -30.68 11.37
C ARG A 253 0.15 -31.30 11.32
N THR A 254 1.03 -30.98 12.28
CA THR A 254 2.36 -31.60 12.36
C THR A 254 2.24 -32.94 13.10
N PRO A 255 2.51 -34.09 12.44
CA PRO A 255 2.47 -35.38 13.13
C PRO A 255 3.51 -35.40 14.26
N PRO A 256 3.25 -36.12 15.37
CA PRO A 256 4.21 -36.23 16.45
C PRO A 256 5.52 -36.84 15.92
N PRO A 257 6.68 -36.43 16.45
CA PRO A 257 7.94 -37.05 16.07
C PRO A 257 7.84 -38.56 16.31
N GLY A 258 8.05 -39.35 15.25
CA GLY A 258 7.97 -40.79 15.31
C GLY A 258 8.93 -41.32 16.37
N ARG A 259 8.44 -42.19 17.26
CA ARG A 259 9.32 -42.97 18.14
C ARG A 259 10.32 -43.69 17.24
N LEU A 260 11.61 -43.37 17.39
CA LEU A 260 12.69 -44.24 16.93
C LEU A 260 12.36 -45.64 17.46
N LYS A 261 12.05 -46.57 16.56
CA LYS A 261 12.05 -47.98 16.91
C LYS A 261 13.51 -48.35 17.06
N ASP A 262 13.90 -48.67 18.29
CA ASP A 262 15.16 -49.32 18.59
C ASP A 262 15.27 -50.57 17.70
N ALA A 263 16.22 -50.52 16.76
CA ALA A 263 16.63 -51.68 16.00
C ALA A 263 17.64 -52.45 16.86
N LEU A 264 17.19 -53.58 17.40
CA LEU A 264 18.04 -54.70 17.80
C LEU A 264 18.40 -55.51 16.56
#